data_AF-A0A1S1Y3R2-F1
#
_entry.id   AF-A0A1S1Y3R2-F1
#
_cell.length_a   1.000
_cell.length_b   1.000
_cell.length_c   1.000
_cell.angle_alpha   90.00
_cell.angle_beta   90.00
_cell.angle_gamma   90.00
#
_symmetry.space_group_name_H-M   'P 1'
#
loop_
_entity.id
_entity.type
_entity.pdbx_description
1 polymer ?
#
loop_
_entity_poly.entity_id
_entity_poly.type
_entity_poly.pdbx_seq_one_letter_code
_entity_poly.pdbx_strand_id
1 'polypeptide(L)'
;MLFGGLLLAATFNAQATLTTYTNTGADLVYSSVSDVTWTADANLLGTMMNQQGYGNVVGAILAVTSVIYDTPNSLDTPANSGQYTLSSGDFSASTYGQTNWFGAIAFINYLNSINYGGGNQWRLPSAGTNPQADTGQTTSELGQLYYTELNGIGGNGNALPDSSFFINEPGVGGTNWTGTEAQNPRSAWTFNLNNGNQSTTRKNSATVGVWAISSGQIAPVPLPGAAWLFASGLAGLIGYRKRTFAGIQ
;
A
#
# COMPACT_ATOMS: atom_id res chain seq x y z
N MET A 1 2.80 -10.83 -60.65
CA MET A 1 1.92 -9.84 -59.99
C MET A 1 1.98 -10.11 -58.50
N LEU A 2 2.65 -9.24 -57.74
CA LEU A 2 2.87 -9.40 -56.30
C LEU A 2 1.64 -8.89 -55.55
N PHE A 3 1.01 -9.72 -54.73
CA PHE A 3 -0.01 -9.30 -53.77
C PHE A 3 0.67 -8.80 -52.50
N GLY A 4 0.60 -7.49 -52.24
CA GLY A 4 1.00 -6.88 -50.97
C GLY A 4 -0.15 -6.91 -49.99
N GLY A 5 -0.07 -7.74 -48.96
CA GLY A 5 -0.99 -7.74 -47.83
C GLY A 5 -0.66 -6.60 -46.88
N LEU A 6 -1.60 -5.68 -46.69
CA LEU A 6 -1.53 -4.59 -45.72
C LEU A 6 -1.87 -5.16 -44.33
N LEU A 7 -0.88 -5.26 -43.44
CA LEU A 7 -1.10 -5.63 -42.04
C LEU A 7 -1.56 -4.38 -41.28
N LEU A 8 -2.84 -4.33 -40.88
CA LEU A 8 -3.36 -3.31 -39.97
C LEU A 8 -2.93 -3.65 -38.54
N ALA A 9 -1.99 -2.88 -37.99
CA ALA A 9 -1.67 -2.92 -36.58
C ALA A 9 -2.81 -2.27 -35.78
N ALA A 10 -3.57 -3.07 -35.03
CA ALA A 10 -4.52 -2.55 -34.06
C ALA A 10 -3.73 -2.00 -32.86
N THR A 11 -3.80 -0.68 -32.65
CA THR A 11 -3.30 -0.05 -31.43
C THR A 11 -4.29 -0.32 -30.30
N PHE A 12 -3.92 -1.17 -29.35
CA PHE A 12 -4.63 -1.29 -28.08
C PHE A 12 -4.38 0.00 -27.28
N ASN A 13 -5.38 0.87 -27.18
CA ASN A 13 -5.37 1.92 -26.16
C ASN A 13 -5.60 1.21 -24.82
N ALA A 14 -4.53 0.84 -24.11
CA ALA A 14 -4.64 0.46 -22.71
C ALA A 14 -5.13 1.69 -21.95
N GLN A 15 -6.42 1.73 -21.60
CA GLN A 15 -6.90 2.73 -20.65
C GLN A 15 -6.25 2.41 -19.31
N ALA A 16 -5.41 3.32 -18.85
CA ALA A 16 -4.83 3.21 -17.52
C ALA A 16 -5.98 3.23 -16.50
N THR A 17 -5.98 2.28 -15.57
CA THR A 17 -7.13 1.98 -14.73
C THR A 17 -6.66 1.40 -13.39
N LEU A 18 -7.41 1.71 -12.35
CA LEU A 18 -7.32 1.00 -11.08
C LEU A 18 -7.95 -0.38 -11.23
N THR A 19 -7.27 -1.41 -10.75
CA THR A 19 -7.72 -2.81 -10.79
C THR A 19 -7.69 -3.39 -9.39
N THR A 20 -8.84 -3.74 -8.84
CA THR A 20 -8.94 -4.43 -7.55
C THR A 20 -8.66 -5.92 -7.71
N TYR A 21 -7.97 -6.51 -6.74
CA TYR A 21 -7.72 -7.94 -6.68
C TYR A 21 -7.39 -8.38 -5.25
N THR A 22 -7.54 -9.66 -4.97
CA THR A 22 -7.11 -10.26 -3.70
C THR A 22 -5.88 -11.13 -3.95
N ASN A 23 -4.86 -10.99 -3.11
CA ASN A 23 -3.69 -11.87 -3.12
C ASN A 23 -3.35 -12.33 -1.72
N THR A 24 -3.16 -13.64 -1.52
CA THR A 24 -2.90 -14.26 -0.21
C THR A 24 -3.87 -13.82 0.91
N GLY A 25 -5.12 -13.49 0.56
CA GLY A 25 -6.15 -13.05 1.51
C GLY A 25 -6.12 -11.55 1.86
N ALA A 26 -5.25 -10.74 1.24
CA ALA A 26 -5.28 -9.29 1.34
C ALA A 26 -5.91 -8.68 0.08
N ASP A 27 -6.78 -7.70 0.27
CA ASP A 27 -7.36 -6.91 -0.82
C ASP A 27 -6.41 -5.77 -1.21
N LEU A 28 -6.16 -5.65 -2.51
CA LEU A 28 -5.15 -4.81 -3.13
C LEU A 28 -5.74 -4.07 -4.33
N VAL A 29 -5.13 -2.93 -4.67
CA VAL A 29 -5.51 -2.16 -5.86
C VAL A 29 -4.26 -1.83 -6.66
N TYR A 30 -4.19 -2.31 -7.90
CA TYR A 30 -3.10 -1.99 -8.81
C TYR A 30 -3.47 -0.78 -9.68
N SER A 31 -2.58 0.21 -9.73
CA SER A 31 -2.64 1.32 -10.68
C SER A 31 -1.69 1.06 -11.85
N SER A 32 -2.25 0.98 -13.07
CA SER A 32 -1.43 0.95 -14.28
C SER A 32 -0.93 2.32 -14.73
N VAL A 33 -1.37 3.42 -14.09
CA VAL A 33 -0.84 4.77 -14.36
C VAL A 33 0.49 4.96 -13.63
N SER A 34 0.55 4.60 -12.33
CA SER A 34 1.75 4.78 -11.50
C SER A 34 2.62 3.53 -11.45
N ASP A 35 2.15 2.40 -11.98
CA ASP A 35 2.80 1.08 -11.86
C ASP A 35 3.09 0.74 -10.40
N VAL A 36 2.07 0.87 -9.55
CA VAL A 36 2.13 0.53 -8.12
C VAL A 36 0.89 -0.21 -7.66
N THR A 37 1.05 -1.05 -6.66
CA THR A 37 -0.04 -1.69 -5.91
C THR A 37 -0.22 -0.97 -4.59
N TRP A 38 -1.44 -0.53 -4.31
CA TRP A 38 -1.89 0.03 -3.04
C TRP A 38 -2.51 -1.06 -2.17
N THR A 39 -2.42 -0.91 -0.84
CA THR A 39 -3.36 -1.59 0.05
C THR A 39 -4.77 -1.07 -0.20
N ALA A 40 -5.77 -1.94 -0.35
CA ALA A 40 -7.15 -1.49 -0.58
C ALA A 40 -7.72 -0.74 0.64
N ASP A 41 -7.28 -1.10 1.84
CA ASP A 41 -7.53 -0.33 3.04
C ASP A 41 -6.55 0.85 3.15
N ALA A 42 -7.07 2.07 2.97
CA ALA A 42 -6.31 3.32 3.08
C ALA A 42 -5.90 3.64 4.52
N ASN A 43 -6.40 2.89 5.50
CA ASN A 43 -6.06 2.96 6.91
C ASN A 43 -5.75 1.57 7.50
N LEU A 44 -5.03 0.73 6.75
CA LEU A 44 -4.72 -0.65 7.13
C LEU A 44 -4.15 -0.78 8.56
N LEU A 45 -3.23 0.10 8.95
CA LEU A 45 -2.68 0.11 10.31
C LEU A 45 -3.78 0.29 11.37
N GLY A 46 -4.68 1.24 11.14
CA GLY A 46 -5.78 1.50 12.07
C GLY A 46 -6.75 0.34 12.15
N THR A 47 -7.07 -0.30 11.02
CA THR A 47 -7.88 -1.53 10.97
C THR A 47 -7.22 -2.67 11.74
N MET A 48 -5.91 -2.91 11.55
CA MET A 48 -5.17 -3.90 12.32
C MET A 48 -5.22 -3.61 13.82
N MET A 49 -4.96 -2.37 14.24
CA MET A 49 -5.02 -1.96 15.65
C MET A 49 -6.41 -2.16 16.26
N ASN A 50 -7.46 -1.87 15.49
CA ASN A 50 -8.85 -2.04 15.92
C ASN A 50 -9.23 -3.53 16.07
N GLN A 51 -8.81 -4.38 15.13
CA GLN A 51 -9.18 -5.79 15.11
C GLN A 51 -8.32 -6.67 16.03
N GLN A 52 -7.03 -6.39 16.12
CA GLN A 52 -6.04 -7.23 16.81
C GLN A 52 -5.60 -6.63 18.15
N GLY A 53 -5.93 -5.36 18.40
CA GLY A 53 -5.56 -4.61 19.59
C GLY A 53 -4.26 -3.83 19.42
N TYR A 54 -4.28 -2.55 19.82
CA TYR A 54 -3.15 -1.62 19.73
C TYR A 54 -1.82 -2.22 20.22
N GLY A 55 -1.79 -2.78 21.43
CA GLY A 55 -0.56 -3.31 22.04
C GLY A 55 0.03 -4.50 21.27
N ASN A 56 -0.83 -5.35 20.68
CA ASN A 56 -0.37 -6.50 19.90
C ASN A 56 0.25 -6.05 18.58
N VAL A 57 -0.42 -5.14 17.87
CA VAL A 57 0.06 -4.64 16.57
C VAL A 57 1.34 -3.82 16.74
N VAL A 58 1.35 -2.84 17.64
CA VAL A 58 2.53 -2.01 17.90
C VAL A 58 3.68 -2.85 18.45
N GLY A 59 3.39 -3.82 19.33
CA GLY A 59 4.40 -4.76 19.83
C GLY A 59 5.04 -5.58 18.71
N ALA A 60 4.25 -6.09 17.76
CA ALA A 60 4.75 -6.82 16.61
C ALA A 60 5.60 -5.93 15.67
N ILE A 61 5.18 -4.69 15.45
CA ILE A 61 5.96 -3.72 14.64
C ILE A 61 7.31 -3.44 15.29
N LEU A 62 7.33 -3.15 16.60
CA LEU A 62 8.56 -2.86 17.34
C LEU A 62 9.49 -4.07 17.47
N ALA A 63 8.95 -5.29 17.45
CA ALA A 63 9.75 -6.51 17.41
C ALA A 63 10.50 -6.69 16.09
N VAL A 64 9.96 -6.17 14.98
CA VAL A 64 10.60 -6.20 13.66
C VAL A 64 11.58 -5.04 13.50
N THR A 65 11.21 -3.84 13.95
CA THR A 65 12.02 -2.63 13.79
C THR A 65 12.11 -1.86 15.10
N SER A 66 13.31 -1.76 15.66
CA SER A 66 13.59 -0.97 16.86
C SER A 66 14.34 0.34 16.59
N VAL A 67 14.96 0.46 15.40
CA VAL A 67 15.70 1.65 14.97
C VAL A 67 15.36 1.97 13.52
N ILE A 68 15.10 3.24 13.24
CA ILE A 68 14.98 3.80 11.88
C ILE A 68 16.24 4.58 11.55
N TYR A 69 16.71 4.45 10.32
CA TYR A 69 17.81 5.25 9.79
C TYR A 69 17.25 6.35 8.88
N ASP A 70 17.67 7.60 9.12
CA ASP A 70 17.25 8.78 8.37
C ASP A 70 18.36 9.82 8.27
N THR A 71 18.09 10.95 7.62
CA THR A 71 19.05 12.07 7.57
C THR A 71 19.32 12.59 8.98
N PRO A 72 20.61 12.66 9.42
CA PRO A 72 20.96 13.07 10.77
C PRO A 72 20.32 14.37 11.22
N ASN A 73 19.66 14.35 12.37
CA ASN A 73 18.99 15.51 12.94
C ASN A 73 18.81 15.42 14.46
N SER A 74 18.19 16.44 15.06
CA SER A 74 18.05 16.53 16.52
C SER A 74 17.03 15.55 17.13
N LEU A 75 16.29 14.77 16.33
CA LEU A 75 15.34 13.77 16.81
C LEU A 75 16.00 12.42 17.09
N ASP A 76 17.22 12.23 16.59
CA ASP A 76 17.98 10.98 16.69
C ASP A 76 18.41 10.68 18.13
N THR A 77 18.74 9.42 18.39
CA THR A 77 19.27 8.92 19.67
C THR A 77 20.49 8.04 19.42
N PRO A 78 21.73 8.55 19.60
CA PRO A 78 22.10 9.91 20.00
C PRO A 78 21.77 10.98 18.96
N ALA A 79 21.63 12.24 19.37
CA ALA A 79 21.27 13.34 18.46
C ALA A 79 22.27 13.49 17.29
N ASN A 80 21.75 13.68 16.07
CA ASN A 80 22.48 13.78 14.80
C ASN A 80 23.28 12.52 14.43
N SER A 81 22.86 11.34 14.88
CA SER A 81 23.47 10.06 14.49
C SER A 81 22.90 9.47 13.21
N GLY A 82 21.74 9.96 12.74
CA GLY A 82 20.92 9.31 11.72
C GLY A 82 20.25 8.04 12.21
N GLN A 83 20.14 7.85 13.54
CA GLN A 83 19.49 6.70 14.16
C GLN A 83 18.35 7.18 15.08
N TYR A 84 17.12 6.83 14.74
CA TYR A 84 15.95 7.08 15.57
C TYR A 84 15.53 5.81 16.29
N THR A 85 15.57 5.82 17.63
CA THR A 85 15.08 4.71 18.46
C THR A 85 13.56 4.76 18.55
N LEU A 86 12.90 3.72 18.06
CA LEU A 86 11.44 3.61 18.08
C LEU A 86 10.90 3.28 19.47
N SER A 87 9.68 3.72 19.71
CA SER A 87 8.89 3.45 20.90
C SER A 87 7.40 3.32 20.54
N SER A 88 6.60 2.85 21.50
CA SER A 88 5.14 2.87 21.33
C SER A 88 4.55 4.28 21.22
N GLY A 89 5.29 5.32 21.64
CA GLY A 89 4.87 6.72 21.51
C GLY A 89 4.87 7.24 20.07
N ASP A 90 5.44 6.48 19.14
CA ASP A 90 5.46 6.80 17.70
C ASP A 90 4.14 6.45 17.01
N PHE A 91 3.24 5.78 17.73
CA PHE A 91 1.92 5.35 17.28
C PHE A 91 0.85 5.99 18.16
N SER A 92 -0.25 6.42 17.56
CA SER A 92 -1.35 7.03 18.29
C SER A 92 -2.22 5.96 18.96
N ALA A 93 -2.26 5.98 20.29
CA ALA A 93 -3.16 5.14 21.08
C ALA A 93 -4.60 5.69 21.13
N SER A 94 -4.81 6.97 20.81
CA SER A 94 -6.14 7.62 20.82
C SER A 94 -6.82 7.62 19.46
N THR A 95 -6.05 7.48 18.38
CA THR A 95 -6.56 7.57 17.02
C THR A 95 -5.80 6.59 16.13
N TYR A 96 -6.30 5.35 16.09
CA TYR A 96 -5.63 4.23 15.42
C TYR A 96 -5.33 4.53 13.96
N GLY A 97 -4.14 4.13 13.50
CA GLY A 97 -3.64 4.40 12.16
C GLY A 97 -2.77 5.66 12.06
N GLN A 98 -2.85 6.58 13.02
CA GLN A 98 -1.93 7.72 13.08
C GLN A 98 -0.59 7.32 13.69
N THR A 99 0.46 7.82 13.07
CA THR A 99 1.84 7.61 13.49
C THR A 99 2.66 8.87 13.24
N ASN A 100 3.81 8.93 13.88
CA ASN A 100 4.87 9.82 13.42
C ASN A 100 5.58 9.18 12.22
N TRP A 101 6.47 9.91 11.55
CA TRP A 101 7.09 9.42 10.32
C TRP A 101 7.90 8.15 10.54
N PHE A 102 8.56 8.02 11.69
CA PHE A 102 9.34 6.83 12.05
C PHE A 102 8.43 5.61 12.28
N GLY A 103 7.30 5.80 12.96
CA GLY A 103 6.28 4.76 13.14
C GLY A 103 5.68 4.28 11.81
N ALA A 104 5.49 5.19 10.86
CA ALA A 104 5.02 4.87 9.51
C ALA A 104 6.02 3.96 8.76
N ILE A 105 7.33 4.29 8.79
CA ILE A 105 8.38 3.45 8.21
C ILE A 105 8.45 2.09 8.92
N ALA A 106 8.33 2.06 10.24
CA ALA A 106 8.32 0.81 11.00
C ALA A 106 7.15 -0.10 10.60
N PHE A 107 5.96 0.47 10.38
CA PHE A 107 4.81 -0.28 9.88
C PHE A 107 5.05 -0.85 8.48
N ILE A 108 5.67 -0.10 7.58
CA ILE A 108 6.11 -0.62 6.28
C ILE A 108 7.06 -1.82 6.43
N ASN A 109 8.06 -1.71 7.30
CA ASN A 109 8.99 -2.83 7.56
C ASN A 109 8.25 -4.06 8.11
N TYR A 110 7.24 -3.85 8.96
CA TYR A 110 6.39 -4.91 9.45
C TYR A 110 5.63 -5.61 8.32
N LEU A 111 4.95 -4.86 7.43
CA LEU A 111 4.27 -5.44 6.26
C LEU A 111 5.23 -6.27 5.39
N ASN A 112 6.45 -5.79 5.19
CA ASN A 112 7.49 -6.52 4.47
C ASN A 112 7.91 -7.82 5.17
N SER A 113 8.04 -7.80 6.50
CA SER A 113 8.44 -8.97 7.27
C SER A 113 7.43 -10.12 7.22
N ILE A 114 6.13 -9.80 7.10
CA ILE A 114 5.05 -10.78 7.04
C ILE A 114 4.65 -11.14 5.60
N ASN A 115 5.32 -10.58 4.59
CA ASN A 115 4.95 -10.70 3.18
C ASN A 115 3.47 -10.35 2.92
N TYR A 116 3.00 -9.22 3.46
CA TYR A 116 1.59 -8.83 3.38
C TYR A 116 1.11 -8.82 1.92
N GLY A 117 -0.02 -9.47 1.64
CA GLY A 117 -0.55 -9.58 0.28
C GLY A 117 0.35 -10.33 -0.70
N GLY A 118 1.31 -11.13 -0.22
CA GLY A 118 2.29 -11.85 -1.01
C GLY A 118 3.49 -11.01 -1.45
N GLY A 119 3.57 -9.74 -1.04
CA GLY A 119 4.66 -8.82 -1.36
C GLY A 119 5.50 -8.45 -0.14
N ASN A 120 6.78 -8.17 -0.37
CA ASN A 120 7.75 -7.74 0.66
C ASN A 120 8.55 -6.49 0.25
N GLN A 121 8.00 -5.72 -0.69
CA GLN A 121 8.57 -4.47 -1.20
C GLN A 121 7.62 -3.29 -0.97
N TRP A 122 6.84 -3.36 0.12
CA TRP A 122 6.04 -2.26 0.61
C TRP A 122 6.93 -1.07 0.97
N ARG A 123 6.41 0.13 0.71
CA ARG A 123 7.01 1.42 1.02
C ARG A 123 5.92 2.47 1.24
N LEU A 124 6.32 3.60 1.79
CA LEU A 124 5.50 4.80 1.73
C LEU A 124 5.52 5.37 0.30
N PRO A 125 4.44 6.07 -0.12
CA PRO A 125 4.39 6.76 -1.40
C PRO A 125 5.47 7.84 -1.50
N SER A 126 5.94 8.13 -2.72
CA SER A 126 6.88 9.21 -3.03
C SER A 126 6.12 10.54 -3.14
N ALA A 127 6.76 11.62 -2.67
CA ALA A 127 6.31 12.99 -2.89
C ALA A 127 6.67 13.53 -4.29
N GLY A 128 7.24 12.68 -5.16
CA GLY A 128 7.71 13.02 -6.49
C GLY A 128 9.18 13.45 -6.51
N THR A 129 9.72 13.68 -7.71
CA THR A 129 11.14 14.04 -7.92
C THR A 129 11.48 15.48 -7.55
N ASN A 130 10.50 16.38 -7.57
CA ASN A 130 10.63 17.78 -7.17
C ASN A 130 9.42 18.18 -6.33
N PRO A 131 9.34 17.71 -5.07
CA PRO A 131 8.17 17.90 -4.25
C PRO A 131 7.99 19.38 -3.90
N GLN A 132 6.76 19.89 -4.08
CA GLN A 132 6.41 21.28 -3.75
C GLN A 132 5.22 21.32 -2.80
N ALA A 133 5.18 22.36 -1.98
CA ALA A 133 4.09 22.59 -1.04
C ALA A 133 2.94 23.32 -1.76
N ASP A 134 2.06 22.57 -2.41
CA ASP A 134 0.91 23.11 -3.15
C ASP A 134 -0.12 22.01 -3.44
N THR A 135 -1.24 22.41 -4.04
CA THR A 135 -2.18 21.55 -4.76
C THR A 135 -1.69 21.26 -6.19
N GLY A 136 -2.34 20.32 -6.87
CA GLY A 136 -2.06 19.98 -8.28
C GLY A 136 -0.78 19.17 -8.49
N GLN A 137 -0.20 18.61 -7.42
CA GLN A 137 1.04 17.83 -7.48
C GLN A 137 0.79 16.43 -8.06
N THR A 138 0.67 16.30 -9.37
CA THR A 138 0.41 15.00 -10.05
C THR A 138 1.64 14.12 -10.22
N THR A 139 2.82 14.61 -9.85
CA THR A 139 4.10 13.87 -9.95
C THR A 139 4.41 13.06 -8.68
N SER A 140 3.67 13.28 -7.58
CA SER A 140 3.70 12.42 -6.40
C SER A 140 2.73 11.26 -6.59
N GLU A 141 2.98 10.12 -5.94
CA GLU A 141 2.13 8.94 -6.14
C GLU A 141 0.74 9.13 -5.52
N LEU A 142 0.66 9.77 -4.35
CA LEU A 142 -0.62 10.14 -3.74
C LEU A 142 -1.34 11.24 -4.52
N GLY A 143 -0.60 12.19 -5.09
CA GLY A 143 -1.21 13.24 -5.92
C GLY A 143 -1.66 12.73 -7.28
N GLN A 144 -0.93 11.79 -7.89
CA GLN A 144 -1.37 11.09 -9.09
C GLN A 144 -2.67 10.31 -8.82
N LEU A 145 -2.71 9.53 -7.74
CA LEU A 145 -3.92 8.83 -7.31
C LEU A 145 -5.08 9.81 -7.12
N TYR A 146 -4.87 10.88 -6.35
CA TYR A 146 -5.88 11.89 -6.05
C TYR A 146 -6.40 12.60 -7.31
N TYR A 147 -5.52 13.23 -8.08
CA TYR A 147 -5.90 14.13 -9.18
C TYR A 147 -6.24 13.40 -10.48
N THR A 148 -5.55 12.30 -10.77
CA THR A 148 -5.62 11.65 -12.09
C THR A 148 -6.53 10.43 -12.07
N GLU A 149 -6.45 9.63 -11.01
CA GLU A 149 -7.12 8.33 -10.98
C GLU A 149 -8.49 8.41 -10.29
N LEU A 150 -8.61 9.26 -9.26
CA LEU A 150 -9.83 9.45 -8.48
C LEU A 150 -10.55 10.77 -8.77
N ASN A 151 -10.07 11.56 -9.73
CA ASN A 151 -10.67 12.83 -10.17
C ASN A 151 -10.87 13.87 -9.05
N GLY A 152 -9.98 13.87 -8.05
CA GLY A 152 -9.96 14.86 -6.97
C GLY A 152 -9.66 16.28 -7.48
N ILE A 153 -10.25 17.28 -6.82
CA ILE A 153 -10.12 18.69 -7.19
C ILE A 153 -9.46 19.45 -6.04
N GLY A 154 -8.28 20.02 -6.30
CA GLY A 154 -7.45 20.68 -5.31
C GLY A 154 -8.06 21.96 -4.77
N GLY A 155 -7.79 22.27 -3.50
CA GLY A 155 -8.11 23.57 -2.90
C GLY A 155 -9.58 23.79 -2.52
N ASN A 156 -10.49 22.90 -2.93
CA ASN A 156 -11.93 23.05 -2.66
C ASN A 156 -12.39 22.44 -1.33
N GLY A 157 -11.49 21.87 -0.53
CA GLY A 157 -11.84 21.21 0.74
C GLY A 157 -12.74 19.99 0.61
N ASN A 158 -12.94 19.50 -0.62
CA ASN A 158 -13.68 18.29 -0.88
C ASN A 158 -12.75 17.10 -0.64
N ALA A 159 -13.04 16.38 0.44
CA ALA A 159 -12.38 15.12 0.70
C ALA A 159 -12.56 14.17 -0.48
N LEU A 160 -11.56 13.31 -0.66
CA LEU A 160 -11.66 12.17 -1.56
C LEU A 160 -12.99 11.45 -1.31
N PRO A 161 -13.90 11.39 -2.29
CA PRO A 161 -15.10 10.59 -2.15
C PRO A 161 -14.70 9.12 -2.03
N ASP A 162 -15.40 8.37 -1.19
CA ASP A 162 -15.26 6.91 -1.12
C ASP A 162 -15.37 6.34 -2.54
N SER A 163 -14.33 5.64 -2.96
CA SER A 163 -14.28 5.01 -4.26
C SER A 163 -14.71 3.55 -4.17
N SER A 164 -15.06 2.92 -5.29
CA SER A 164 -15.28 1.47 -5.32
C SER A 164 -13.98 0.66 -5.18
N PHE A 165 -12.83 1.33 -5.17
CA PHE A 165 -11.52 0.69 -5.19
C PHE A 165 -10.94 0.52 -3.80
N PHE A 166 -11.16 1.49 -2.92
CA PHE A 166 -10.54 1.54 -1.61
C PHE A 166 -11.60 1.61 -0.50
N ILE A 167 -11.16 1.36 0.72
CA ILE A 167 -11.95 1.55 1.92
C ILE A 167 -11.20 2.43 2.91
N ASN A 168 -11.94 3.10 3.78
CA ASN A 168 -11.42 4.03 4.78
C ASN A 168 -10.67 5.23 4.17
N GLU A 169 -11.05 5.70 2.98
CA GLU A 169 -10.60 6.99 2.42
C GLU A 169 -11.27 8.15 3.18
N PRO A 170 -10.61 9.31 3.40
CA PRO A 170 -9.22 9.72 3.12
C PRO A 170 -8.19 9.24 4.19
N GLY A 171 -8.51 8.20 4.95
CA GLY A 171 -7.73 7.74 6.09
C GLY A 171 -7.95 8.56 7.36
N VAL A 172 -7.19 8.25 8.41
CA VAL A 172 -7.32 8.88 9.72
C VAL A 172 -6.67 10.27 9.73
N GLY A 173 -7.50 11.31 9.78
CA GLY A 173 -7.06 12.71 9.74
C GLY A 173 -6.84 13.27 8.33
N GLY A 174 -7.11 12.47 7.29
CA GLY A 174 -7.06 12.87 5.88
C GLY A 174 -5.69 13.29 5.36
N THR A 175 -4.62 13.07 6.11
CA THR A 175 -3.24 13.37 5.70
C THR A 175 -2.39 12.12 5.86
N ASN A 176 -1.60 11.78 4.85
CA ASN A 176 -0.74 10.60 4.85
C ASN A 176 0.73 10.99 4.71
N TRP A 177 1.59 10.20 5.35
CA TRP A 177 3.04 10.31 5.18
C TRP A 177 3.46 9.84 3.79
N THR A 178 4.46 10.53 3.24
CA THR A 178 5.25 10.02 2.11
C THR A 178 6.59 9.49 2.65
N GLY A 179 7.27 8.67 1.86
CA GLY A 179 8.63 8.20 2.13
C GLY A 179 9.70 9.23 1.83
N THR A 180 9.33 10.45 1.47
CA THR A 180 10.26 11.50 1.02
C THR A 180 10.55 12.47 2.16
N GLU A 181 11.81 12.56 2.59
CA GLU A 181 12.25 13.59 3.52
C GLU A 181 12.17 14.98 2.90
N ALA A 182 11.91 16.00 3.72
CA ALA A 182 11.96 17.39 3.28
C ALA A 182 13.41 17.91 3.34
N GLN A 183 13.65 19.09 2.76
CA GLN A 183 14.95 19.76 2.85
C GLN A 183 15.38 20.00 4.32
N ASN A 184 14.41 20.27 5.20
CA ASN A 184 14.64 20.24 6.63
C ASN A 184 14.59 18.77 7.11
N PRO A 185 15.69 18.21 7.64
CA PRO A 185 15.77 16.79 7.99
C PRO A 185 14.87 16.40 9.17
N ARG A 186 14.33 17.37 9.91
CA ARG A 186 13.32 17.14 10.96
C ARG A 186 11.90 16.99 10.42
N SER A 187 11.71 17.12 9.11
CA SER A 187 10.42 17.08 8.45
C SER A 187 10.41 16.06 7.31
N ALA A 188 9.23 15.54 7.02
CA ALA A 188 8.97 14.72 5.84
C ALA A 188 7.75 15.27 5.10
N TRP A 189 7.64 14.91 3.83
CA TRP A 189 6.52 15.29 3.00
C TRP A 189 5.27 14.49 3.38
N THR A 190 4.13 15.16 3.32
CA THR A 190 2.80 14.62 3.54
C THR A 190 1.89 15.02 2.39
N PHE A 191 0.83 14.25 2.20
CA PHE A 191 -0.23 14.57 1.25
C PHE A 191 -1.58 14.57 1.95
N ASN A 192 -2.33 15.65 1.80
CA ASN A 192 -3.64 15.85 2.38
C ASN A 192 -4.71 15.46 1.37
N LEU A 193 -5.32 14.30 1.59
CA LEU A 193 -6.40 13.73 0.81
C LEU A 193 -7.74 14.47 0.99
N ASN A 194 -7.85 15.41 1.95
CA ASN A 194 -9.04 16.25 2.10
C ASN A 194 -9.13 17.39 1.08
N ASN A 195 -8.00 17.79 0.49
CA ASN A 195 -7.95 18.95 -0.40
C ASN A 195 -6.87 18.85 -1.50
N GLY A 196 -6.20 17.69 -1.61
CA GLY A 196 -5.12 17.42 -2.57
C GLY A 196 -3.83 18.19 -2.30
N ASN A 197 -3.66 18.79 -1.13
CA ASN A 197 -2.46 19.59 -0.84
C ASN A 197 -1.28 18.70 -0.41
N GLN A 198 -0.15 18.86 -1.08
CA GLN A 198 1.13 18.35 -0.61
C GLN A 198 1.81 19.39 0.30
N SER A 199 2.38 18.96 1.42
CA SER A 199 3.08 19.86 2.35
C SER A 199 4.14 19.12 3.15
N THR A 200 4.81 19.79 4.07
CA THR A 200 5.78 19.15 4.98
C THR A 200 5.27 19.16 6.41
N THR A 201 5.49 18.07 7.13
CA THR A 201 5.15 17.94 8.56
C THR A 201 6.38 17.47 9.33
N ARG A 202 6.50 17.88 10.60
CA ARG A 202 7.60 17.42 11.47
C ARG A 202 7.51 15.91 11.67
N LYS A 203 8.63 15.21 11.53
CA LYS A 203 8.68 13.73 11.61
C LYS A 203 8.20 13.17 12.94
N ASN A 204 8.26 13.93 14.02
CA ASN A 204 7.81 13.52 15.35
C ASN A 204 6.30 13.80 15.62
N SER A 205 5.52 14.21 14.61
CA SER A 205 4.09 14.44 14.75
C SER A 205 3.29 13.14 14.61
N ALA A 206 2.76 12.60 15.71
CA ALA A 206 2.00 11.34 15.71
C ALA A 206 0.52 11.48 15.26
N THR A 207 0.26 12.30 14.25
CA THR A 207 -1.10 12.71 13.83
C THR A 207 -1.38 12.46 12.35
N VAL A 208 -0.51 11.71 11.67
CA VAL A 208 -0.54 11.53 10.23
C VAL A 208 -0.67 10.04 9.91
N GLY A 209 -1.52 9.71 8.94
CA GLY A 209 -1.82 8.34 8.52
C GLY A 209 -0.69 7.72 7.70
N VAL A 210 -0.81 6.41 7.48
CA VAL A 210 0.08 5.63 6.63
C VAL A 210 -0.73 4.83 5.62
N TRP A 211 -0.40 4.98 4.35
CA TRP A 211 -0.97 4.19 3.27
C TRP A 211 0.18 3.52 2.51
N ALA A 212 0.24 2.19 2.58
CA ALA A 212 1.34 1.43 2.01
C ALA A 212 1.13 1.15 0.52
N ILE A 213 2.23 1.22 -0.24
CA ILE A 213 2.27 0.81 -1.65
C ILE A 213 3.46 -0.09 -1.93
N SER A 214 3.38 -0.88 -2.99
CA SER A 214 4.48 -1.68 -3.56
C SER A 214 4.65 -1.30 -5.02
N SER A 215 5.88 -1.28 -5.52
CA SER A 215 6.12 -1.09 -6.96
C SER A 215 5.59 -2.28 -7.75
N GLY A 216 5.01 -2.00 -8.92
CA GLY A 216 4.41 -2.98 -9.82
C GLY A 216 3.13 -3.62 -9.29
N GLN A 217 2.59 -4.54 -10.09
CA GLN A 217 1.53 -5.45 -9.63
C GLN A 217 2.16 -6.59 -8.81
N ILE A 218 1.66 -6.82 -7.59
CA ILE A 218 2.09 -7.97 -6.80
C ILE A 218 1.55 -9.24 -7.45
N ALA A 219 2.47 -10.07 -7.95
CA ALA A 219 2.10 -11.29 -8.65
C ALA A 219 1.29 -12.22 -7.73
N PRO A 220 0.17 -12.80 -8.20
CA PRO A 220 -0.52 -13.84 -7.47
C PRO A 220 0.44 -14.99 -7.18
N VAL A 221 0.61 -15.36 -5.90
CA VAL A 221 1.40 -16.54 -5.58
C VAL A 221 0.65 -17.74 -6.16
N PRO A 222 1.27 -18.56 -7.04
CA PRO A 222 0.61 -19.72 -7.61
C PRO A 222 0.11 -20.60 -6.47
N LEU A 223 -1.18 -20.96 -6.49
CA LEU A 223 -1.72 -21.90 -5.51
C LEU A 223 -0.79 -23.12 -5.43
N PRO A 224 -0.36 -23.55 -4.22
CA PRO A 224 0.55 -24.67 -4.09
C PRO A 224 0.03 -25.85 -4.91
N GLY A 225 0.91 -26.59 -5.57
CA GLY A 225 0.53 -27.77 -6.36
C GLY A 225 -0.36 -28.76 -5.59
N ALA A 226 -0.38 -28.70 -4.25
CA ALA A 226 -1.33 -29.37 -3.38
C ALA A 226 -2.81 -29.11 -3.73
N ALA A 227 -3.21 -27.90 -4.16
CA ALA A 227 -4.57 -27.63 -4.62
C ALA A 227 -4.91 -28.42 -5.89
N TRP A 228 -3.95 -28.51 -6.82
CA TRP A 228 -4.07 -29.35 -8.01
C TRP A 228 -4.05 -30.84 -7.67
N LEU A 229 -3.22 -31.27 -6.72
CA LEU A 229 -3.15 -32.65 -6.22
C LEU A 229 -4.44 -33.05 -5.49
N PHE A 230 -5.04 -32.15 -4.70
CA PHE A 230 -6.34 -32.38 -4.06
C PHE A 230 -7.45 -32.46 -5.10
N ALA A 231 -7.47 -31.56 -6.08
CA ALA A 231 -8.45 -31.60 -7.17
C ALA A 231 -8.31 -32.89 -8.01
N SER A 232 -7.08 -33.29 -8.37
CA SER A 232 -6.82 -34.52 -9.12
C SER A 232 -7.08 -35.77 -8.29
N GLY A 233 -6.77 -35.75 -6.99
CA GLY A 233 -7.04 -36.83 -6.05
C GLY A 233 -8.54 -37.07 -5.86
N LEU A 234 -9.33 -35.99 -5.74
CA LEU A 234 -10.78 -36.05 -5.62
C LEU A 234 -11.42 -36.57 -6.91
N ALA A 235 -10.97 -36.09 -8.07
CA ALA A 235 -11.42 -36.60 -9.37
C ALA A 235 -11.08 -38.09 -9.54
N GLY A 236 -9.89 -38.52 -9.10
CA GLY A 236 -9.47 -39.92 -9.10
C GLY A 236 -10.38 -40.82 -8.25
N LEU A 237 -10.77 -40.37 -7.05
CA LEU A 237 -11.68 -41.12 -6.17
C LEU A 237 -13.09 -41.25 -6.77
N ILE A 238 -13.61 -40.20 -7.42
CA ILE A 238 -14.93 -40.24 -8.08
C ILE A 238 -14.90 -41.21 -9.27
N GLY A 239 -13.79 -41.26 -10.02
CA GLY A 239 -13.60 -42.21 -11.11
C GLY A 239 -13.54 -43.68 -10.66
N TYR A 240 -12.97 -43.94 -9.49
CA TYR A 240 -12.81 -45.31 -8.96
C TYR A 240 -14.15 -45.98 -8.58
N ARG A 241 -15.17 -45.19 -8.20
CA ARG A 241 -16.47 -45.72 -7.74
C ARG A 241 -17.39 -46.22 -8.85
N LYS A 242 -17.05 -46.06 -10.14
CA LYS A 242 -17.89 -46.48 -11.27
C LYS A 242 -17.63 -47.91 -11.79
N ARG A 243 -16.74 -48.69 -11.16
CA ARG A 243 -16.37 -50.04 -11.65
C ARG A 243 -17.05 -51.24 -10.96
N THR A 244 -18.04 -51.04 -10.09
CA THR A 244 -18.66 -52.14 -9.31
C THR A 244 -20.04 -52.62 -9.80
N PHE A 245 -20.45 -52.34 -11.03
CA PHE A 245 -21.66 -52.93 -11.63
C PHE A 245 -21.48 -53.21 -13.12
N ALA A 246 -20.73 -54.25 -13.46
CA ALA A 246 -20.84 -54.93 -14.76
C ALA A 246 -20.27 -56.34 -14.64
N GLY A 247 -21.17 -57.34 -14.58
CA GLY A 247 -20.84 -58.73 -14.94
C GLY A 247 -21.10 -59.77 -13.86
N ILE A 248 -22.36 -60.20 -13.71
CA ILE A 248 -22.72 -61.62 -13.53
C ILE A 248 -23.99 -61.87 -14.36
N GLN A 249 -23.84 -62.55 -15.50
CA GLN A 249 -24.87 -63.36 -16.17
C GLN A 249 -24.47 -64.82 -16.02
#